data_AF-A0A915PDI9-F1
#
_entry.id   AF-A0A915PDI9-F1
#
_cell.length_a   1.000
_cell.length_b   1.000
_cell.length_c   1.000
_cell.angle_alpha   90.00
_cell.angle_beta   90.00
_cell.angle_gamma   90.00
#
_symmetry.space_group_name_H-M   'P 1'
#
loop_
_entity.id
_entity.type
_entity.pdbx_description
1 polymer ?
#
loop_
_entity_poly.entity_id
_entity_poly.type
_entity_poly.pdbx_seq_one_letter_code
_entity_poly.pdbx_strand_id
1 'polypeptide(L)'
;MYAYGLEESGEYIEAEKQAKMGLQLQRQDCWSTHAIAHCMEMASDFKNGINFLESTENDWSQCKLLHGHNYWHNALFYIEKGDFEAALTIYDNKLAPKTSKKSFTLMELIDASSLLSRLELERINVGRERWEGLIPLIEPHIGDQIIAFNDAHIAMVLSKLDDDIDGEGNLGYLHAKNISNFVGDKQNIGENAIIMRDFGEKLCSSINLFNKEKYDQAFDDLYSIKSQFSRLSGSHAQKDIFTQFLVCAGLHSQDKERNKKALNVLQERGAKMKDSALALRLVKRYEEGLFSER
;
A
#
# COMPACT_ATOMS: atom_id res chain seq x y z
N MET A 1 -18.96 10.64 2.17
CA MET A 1 -19.05 9.91 0.88
C MET A 1 -18.96 10.81 -0.35
N TYR A 2 -19.76 11.88 -0.50
CA TYR A 2 -19.67 12.75 -1.69
C TYR A 2 -18.27 13.36 -1.89
N ALA A 3 -17.68 13.93 -0.83
CA ALA A 3 -16.32 14.46 -0.84
C ALA A 3 -15.28 13.41 -1.29
N TYR A 4 -15.38 12.18 -0.79
CA TYR A 4 -14.48 11.09 -1.18
C TYR A 4 -14.62 10.73 -2.67
N GLY A 5 -15.85 10.70 -3.20
CA GLY A 5 -16.07 10.46 -4.64
C GLY A 5 -15.49 11.56 -5.54
N LEU A 6 -15.54 12.82 -5.10
CA LEU A 6 -14.88 13.94 -5.79
C LEU A 6 -13.36 13.77 -5.77
N GLU A 7 -12.80 13.42 -4.62
CA GLU A 7 -11.35 13.23 -4.45
C GLU A 7 -10.82 12.10 -5.35
N GLU A 8 -11.46 10.93 -5.34
CA GLU A 8 -11.07 9.80 -6.20
C GLU A 8 -11.24 10.10 -7.71
N SER A 9 -12.02 11.15 -8.04
CA SER A 9 -12.20 11.67 -9.41
C SER A 9 -11.21 12.80 -9.76
N GLY A 10 -10.32 13.19 -8.85
CA GLY A 10 -9.32 14.25 -9.05
C GLY A 10 -9.81 15.68 -8.75
N GLU A 11 -11.03 15.85 -8.22
CA GLU A 11 -11.64 17.15 -7.90
C GLU A 11 -11.27 17.59 -6.47
N TYR A 12 -9.97 17.65 -6.16
CA TYR A 12 -9.44 17.80 -4.79
C TYR A 12 -9.93 19.06 -4.06
N ILE A 13 -10.01 20.19 -4.76
CA ILE A 13 -10.42 21.48 -4.15
C ILE A 13 -11.89 21.41 -3.70
N GLU A 14 -12.78 20.87 -4.54
CA GLU A 14 -14.20 20.75 -4.18
C GLU A 14 -14.40 19.63 -3.15
N ALA A 15 -13.65 18.54 -3.25
CA ALA A 15 -13.66 17.46 -2.27
C ALA A 15 -13.34 17.97 -0.85
N GLU A 16 -12.24 18.70 -0.69
CA GLU A 16 -11.82 19.25 0.60
C GLU A 16 -12.87 20.22 1.17
N LYS A 17 -13.43 21.08 0.31
CA LYS A 17 -14.52 22.02 0.70
C LYS A 17 -15.76 21.27 1.20
N GLN A 18 -16.22 20.25 0.47
CA GLN A 18 -17.38 19.45 0.86
C GLN A 18 -17.13 18.68 2.15
N ALA A 19 -15.94 18.13 2.34
CA ALA A 19 -15.56 17.46 3.57
C ALA A 19 -15.52 18.42 4.77
N LYS A 20 -14.98 19.64 4.60
CA LYS A 20 -15.00 20.68 5.64
C LYS A 20 -16.43 21.07 6.03
N MET A 21 -17.35 21.18 5.06
CA MET A 21 -18.77 21.39 5.35
C MET A 21 -19.37 20.22 6.14
N GLY A 22 -19.01 18.98 5.82
CA GLY A 22 -19.39 17.79 6.59
C GLY A 22 -18.95 17.88 8.05
N LEU A 23 -17.68 18.24 8.30
CA LEU A 23 -17.13 18.39 9.65
C LEU A 23 -17.73 19.57 10.44
N GLN A 24 -18.17 20.63 9.75
CA GLN A 24 -18.91 21.72 10.40
C GLN A 24 -20.28 21.27 10.95
N LEU A 25 -20.93 20.32 10.26
CA LEU A 25 -22.21 19.75 10.68
C LEU A 25 -22.04 18.64 11.72
N GLN A 26 -21.04 17.79 11.52
CA GLN A 26 -20.71 16.67 12.41
C GLN A 26 -19.19 16.48 12.47
N ARG A 27 -18.58 16.97 13.56
CA ARG A 27 -17.12 16.89 13.76
C ARG A 27 -16.58 15.46 13.78
N GLN A 28 -17.39 14.49 14.20
CA GLN A 28 -16.99 13.08 14.29
C GLN A 28 -17.19 12.31 12.97
N ASP A 29 -17.52 13.00 11.86
CA ASP A 29 -17.66 12.35 10.55
C ASP A 29 -16.29 11.94 9.99
N CYS A 30 -15.87 10.73 10.34
CA CYS A 30 -14.61 10.14 9.92
C CYS A 30 -14.48 9.97 8.39
N TRP A 31 -15.59 9.92 7.63
CA TRP A 31 -15.50 9.92 6.16
C TRP A 31 -15.07 11.28 5.62
N SER A 32 -15.49 12.37 6.26
CA SER A 32 -15.05 13.72 5.91
C SER A 32 -13.59 13.94 6.30
N THR A 33 -13.17 13.51 7.50
CA THR A 33 -11.74 13.48 7.88
C THR A 33 -10.90 12.69 6.88
N HIS A 34 -11.37 11.49 6.52
CA HIS A 34 -10.70 10.61 5.57
C HIS A 34 -10.53 11.27 4.18
N ALA A 35 -11.59 11.91 3.66
CA ALA A 35 -11.53 12.61 2.39
C ALA A 35 -10.53 13.79 2.41
N ILE A 36 -10.43 14.52 3.53
CA ILE A 36 -9.44 15.60 3.67
C ILE A 36 -8.02 15.02 3.70
N ALA A 37 -7.80 13.93 4.45
CA ALA A 37 -6.50 13.26 4.50
C ALA A 37 -6.04 12.84 3.09
N HIS A 38 -6.94 12.24 2.32
CA HIS A 38 -6.73 11.92 0.91
C HIS A 38 -6.35 13.14 0.06
N CYS A 39 -7.09 14.25 0.17
CA CYS A 39 -6.78 15.48 -0.58
C CYS A 39 -5.36 15.98 -0.25
N MET A 40 -4.97 15.93 1.03
CA MET A 40 -3.64 16.34 1.48
C MET A 40 -2.55 15.39 1.00
N GLU A 41 -2.79 14.07 1.01
CA GLU A 41 -1.86 13.06 0.47
C GLU A 41 -1.61 13.29 -1.02
N MET A 42 -2.68 13.42 -1.81
CA MET A 42 -2.57 13.64 -3.26
C MET A 42 -1.92 14.98 -3.60
N ALA A 43 -2.12 16.00 -2.76
CA ALA A 43 -1.44 17.29 -2.86
C ALA A 43 0.01 17.30 -2.31
N SER A 44 0.48 16.18 -1.74
CA SER A 44 1.76 16.08 -1.01
C SER A 44 1.92 17.10 0.12
N ASP A 45 0.81 17.52 0.72
CA ASP A 45 0.76 18.48 1.84
C ASP A 45 0.80 17.75 3.19
N PHE A 46 1.83 16.93 3.38
CA PHE A 46 2.00 16.10 4.57
C PHE A 46 2.09 16.92 5.86
N LYS A 47 2.60 18.16 5.82
CA LYS A 47 2.71 19.03 7.00
C LYS A 47 1.34 19.43 7.53
N ASN A 48 0.45 19.90 6.66
CA ASN A 48 -0.92 20.23 7.06
C ASN A 48 -1.72 18.95 7.33
N GLY A 49 -1.45 17.85 6.62
CA GLY A 49 -1.98 16.52 6.88
C GLY A 49 -1.79 16.05 8.32
N ILE A 50 -0.54 16.05 8.79
CA ILE A 50 -0.19 15.69 10.17
C ILE A 50 -0.92 16.60 11.15
N ASN A 51 -0.80 17.93 10.99
CA ASN A 51 -1.42 18.88 11.90
C ASN A 51 -2.95 18.72 11.95
N PHE A 52 -3.60 18.48 10.82
CA PHE A 52 -5.04 18.25 10.75
C PHE A 52 -5.45 16.97 11.49
N LEU A 53 -4.81 15.83 11.19
CA LEU A 53 -5.18 14.55 11.80
C LEU A 53 -4.90 14.55 13.30
N GLU A 54 -3.77 15.11 13.75
CA GLU A 54 -3.41 15.15 15.17
C GLU A 54 -4.28 16.14 15.97
N SER A 55 -4.51 17.35 15.45
CA SER A 55 -5.33 18.35 16.16
C SER A 55 -6.81 17.95 16.28
N THR A 56 -7.26 17.01 15.43
CA THR A 56 -8.65 16.51 15.42
C THR A 56 -8.77 15.05 15.87
N GLU A 57 -7.70 14.43 16.40
CA GLU A 57 -7.69 13.00 16.76
C GLU A 57 -8.87 12.61 17.67
N ASN A 58 -9.19 13.45 18.65
CA ASN A 58 -10.32 13.20 19.57
C ASN A 58 -11.69 13.13 18.87
N ASP A 59 -11.84 13.75 17.70
CA ASP A 59 -13.08 13.75 16.94
C ASP A 59 -13.23 12.44 16.13
N TRP A 60 -12.23 12.08 15.34
CA TRP A 60 -12.35 10.96 14.39
C TRP A 60 -11.89 9.60 14.95
N SER A 61 -11.08 9.56 16.00
CA SER A 61 -10.58 8.30 16.59
C SER A 61 -11.67 7.43 17.22
N GLN A 62 -12.83 8.02 17.56
CA GLN A 62 -13.99 7.33 18.13
C GLN A 62 -14.76 6.50 17.07
N CYS A 63 -14.45 6.71 15.80
CA CYS A 63 -15.08 6.03 14.68
C CYS A 63 -14.73 4.54 14.66
N LYS A 64 -15.68 3.65 14.38
CA LYS A 64 -15.41 2.21 14.34
C LYS A 64 -14.73 1.72 13.06
N LEU A 65 -15.07 2.30 11.91
CA LEU A 65 -14.68 1.74 10.60
C LEU A 65 -13.41 2.36 10.01
N LEU A 66 -13.22 3.67 10.14
CA LEU A 66 -12.15 4.40 9.45
C LEU A 66 -11.07 4.96 10.38
N HIS A 67 -11.17 4.77 11.70
CA HIS A 67 -10.16 5.32 12.60
C HIS A 67 -8.76 4.75 12.31
N GLY A 68 -8.66 3.43 12.09
CA GLY A 68 -7.40 2.77 11.72
C GLY A 68 -6.86 3.34 10.42
N HIS A 69 -7.72 3.46 9.41
CA HIS A 69 -7.32 3.99 8.11
C HIS A 69 -6.88 5.46 8.16
N ASN A 70 -7.49 6.29 9.02
CA ASN A 70 -7.01 7.66 9.24
C ASN A 70 -5.64 7.69 9.95
N TYR A 71 -5.36 6.77 10.87
CA TYR A 71 -4.00 6.60 11.40
C TYR A 71 -3.02 6.13 10.33
N TRP A 72 -3.44 5.29 9.40
CA TRP A 72 -2.61 4.88 8.26
C TRP A 72 -2.20 6.07 7.39
N HIS A 73 -3.14 6.94 7.02
CA HIS A 73 -2.81 8.22 6.34
C HIS A 73 -1.85 9.09 7.15
N ASN A 74 -2.06 9.20 8.48
CA ASN A 74 -1.12 9.94 9.33
C ASN A 74 0.29 9.36 9.25
N ALA A 75 0.43 8.04 9.30
CA ALA A 75 1.72 7.38 9.15
C ALA A 75 2.35 7.60 7.77
N LEU A 76 1.56 7.64 6.69
CA LEU A 76 2.05 7.99 5.36
C LEU A 76 2.64 9.41 5.31
N PHE A 77 1.99 10.38 5.93
CA PHE A 77 2.53 11.74 6.01
C PHE A 77 3.88 11.78 6.75
N TYR A 78 4.05 10.97 7.79
CA TYR A 78 5.31 10.84 8.51
C TYR A 78 6.40 10.16 7.65
N ILE A 79 6.05 9.15 6.84
CA ILE A 79 6.96 8.60 5.82
C ILE A 79 7.35 9.68 4.82
N GLU A 80 6.40 10.45 4.29
CA GLU A 80 6.68 11.52 3.33
C GLU A 80 7.63 12.57 3.95
N LYS A 81 7.40 12.95 5.20
CA LYS A 81 8.28 13.83 6.00
C LYS A 81 9.69 13.26 6.24
N GLY A 82 9.87 11.93 6.16
CA GLY A 82 11.12 11.23 6.47
C GLY A 82 11.31 10.94 7.96
N ASP A 83 10.23 10.97 8.73
CA ASP A 83 10.20 10.74 10.18
C ASP A 83 9.63 9.35 10.44
N PHE A 84 10.44 8.34 10.14
CA PHE A 84 10.01 6.94 10.06
C PHE A 84 9.72 6.32 11.43
N GLU A 85 10.38 6.79 12.49
CA GLU A 85 10.11 6.38 13.87
C GLU A 85 8.70 6.77 14.31
N ALA A 86 8.23 7.95 13.92
CA ALA A 86 6.85 8.36 14.18
C ALA A 86 5.84 7.47 13.42
N ALA A 87 6.12 7.14 12.15
CA ALA A 87 5.28 6.22 11.37
C ALA A 87 5.23 4.82 11.98
N LEU A 88 6.37 4.27 12.43
CA LEU A 88 6.44 3.00 13.16
C LEU A 88 5.69 3.05 14.50
N THR A 89 5.82 4.16 15.24
CA THR A 89 5.09 4.37 16.49
C THR A 89 3.58 4.36 16.28
N ILE A 90 3.09 4.93 15.17
CA ILE A 90 1.68 4.88 14.79
C ILE A 90 1.27 3.44 14.47
N TYR A 91 2.08 2.71 13.69
CA TYR A 91 1.84 1.30 13.40
C TYR A 91 1.64 0.50 14.69
N ASP A 92 2.61 0.52 15.59
CA ASP A 92 2.61 -0.31 16.81
C ASP A 92 1.43 0.00 17.73
N ASN A 93 1.09 1.27 17.87
CA ASN A 93 0.06 1.69 18.82
C ASN A 93 -1.37 1.56 18.27
N LYS A 94 -1.54 1.80 16.96
CA LYS A 94 -2.84 2.06 16.35
C LYS A 94 -3.26 1.05 15.28
N LEU A 95 -2.32 0.47 14.54
CA LEU A 95 -2.61 -0.42 13.40
C LEU A 95 -2.31 -1.89 13.65
N ALA A 96 -1.27 -2.18 14.45
CA ALA A 96 -0.85 -3.54 14.75
C ALA A 96 -2.03 -4.37 15.30
N PRO A 97 -2.23 -5.62 14.84
CA PRO A 97 -3.31 -6.46 15.31
C PRO A 97 -3.20 -6.67 16.81
N LYS A 98 -4.27 -6.36 17.53
CA LYS A 98 -4.34 -6.57 18.98
C LYS A 98 -4.93 -7.95 19.24
N THR A 99 -4.16 -8.83 19.89
CA THR A 99 -4.54 -10.22 20.24
C THR A 99 -5.85 -10.34 21.03
N SER A 100 -6.33 -9.26 21.64
CA SER A 100 -7.59 -9.20 22.38
C SER A 100 -8.84 -8.95 21.53
N LYS A 101 -8.70 -8.61 20.25
CA LYS A 101 -9.86 -8.35 19.36
C LYS A 101 -10.51 -9.66 18.91
N LYS A 102 -11.84 -9.73 19.00
CA LYS A 102 -12.66 -10.90 18.61
C LYS A 102 -12.97 -10.98 17.11
N SER A 103 -12.75 -9.89 16.37
CA SER A 103 -13.00 -9.80 14.94
C SER A 103 -12.10 -8.72 14.37
N PHE A 104 -11.46 -9.04 13.25
CA PHE A 104 -10.61 -8.15 12.49
C PHE A 104 -11.23 -7.88 11.12
N THR A 105 -10.81 -6.78 10.50
CA THR A 105 -11.23 -6.44 9.14
C THR A 105 -10.06 -6.60 8.18
N LEU A 106 -10.35 -6.98 6.94
CA LEU A 106 -9.33 -7.08 5.90
C LEU A 106 -8.67 -5.71 5.59
N MET A 107 -9.35 -4.60 5.92
CA MET A 107 -8.76 -3.25 5.88
C MET A 107 -7.57 -3.11 6.83
N GLU A 108 -7.65 -3.69 8.04
CA GLU A 108 -6.53 -3.65 8.99
C GLU A 108 -5.29 -4.37 8.42
N LEU A 109 -5.48 -5.50 7.74
CA LEU A 109 -4.39 -6.20 7.04
C LEU A 109 -3.80 -5.33 5.92
N ILE A 110 -4.64 -4.73 5.09
CA ILE A 110 -4.24 -3.89 3.96
C ILE A 110 -3.42 -2.69 4.45
N ASP A 111 -3.93 -1.96 5.44
CA ASP A 111 -3.25 -0.78 6.00
C ASP A 111 -1.91 -1.17 6.64
N ALA A 112 -1.90 -2.23 7.44
CA ALA A 112 -0.70 -2.71 8.13
C ALA A 112 0.38 -3.18 7.14
N SER A 113 0.04 -4.06 6.21
CA SER A 113 0.98 -4.61 5.23
C SER A 113 1.52 -3.55 4.27
N SER A 114 0.67 -2.60 3.84
CA SER A 114 1.08 -1.47 3.01
C SER A 114 2.05 -0.56 3.76
N LEU A 115 1.78 -0.23 5.02
CA LEU A 115 2.65 0.64 5.82
C LEU A 115 4.02 0.00 6.09
N LEU A 116 4.05 -1.27 6.51
CA LEU A 116 5.31 -2.00 6.73
C LEU A 116 6.14 -2.08 5.44
N SER A 117 5.49 -2.39 4.31
CA SER A 117 6.18 -2.42 3.01
C SER A 117 6.81 -1.08 2.67
N ARG A 118 6.09 0.03 2.85
CA ARG A 118 6.62 1.39 2.56
C ARG A 118 7.81 1.75 3.43
N LEU A 119 7.78 1.38 4.72
CA LEU A 119 8.92 1.59 5.63
C LEU A 119 10.15 0.79 5.18
N GLU A 120 9.98 -0.46 4.76
CA GLU A 120 11.10 -1.26 4.23
C GLU A 120 11.64 -0.74 2.88
N LEU A 121 10.79 -0.19 2.01
CA LEU A 121 11.24 0.50 0.78
C LEU A 121 12.06 1.76 1.10
N GLU A 122 11.86 2.35 2.27
CA GLU A 122 12.70 3.40 2.87
C GLU A 122 13.88 2.84 3.69
N ARG A 123 14.14 1.52 3.61
CA ARG A 123 15.22 0.78 4.31
C ARG A 123 15.12 0.78 5.82
N ILE A 124 13.92 0.95 6.34
CA ILE A 124 13.67 0.86 7.76
C ILE A 124 13.47 -0.61 8.12
N ASN A 125 14.24 -1.10 9.08
CA ASN A 125 14.06 -2.45 9.60
C ASN A 125 12.80 -2.48 10.47
N VAL A 126 11.73 -3.06 9.95
CA VAL A 126 10.46 -3.19 10.65
C VAL A 126 10.38 -4.43 11.56
N GLY A 127 11.38 -5.32 11.52
CA GLY A 127 11.40 -6.54 12.33
C GLY A 127 10.42 -7.61 11.85
N ARG A 128 10.82 -8.87 12.02
CA ARG A 128 10.03 -10.03 11.58
C ARG A 128 8.74 -10.17 12.39
N GLU A 129 8.75 -9.81 13.67
CA GLU A 129 7.58 -10.00 14.55
C GLU A 129 6.37 -9.18 14.08
N ARG A 130 6.60 -8.02 13.45
CA ARG A 130 5.51 -7.19 12.90
C ARG A 130 4.81 -7.88 11.73
N TRP A 131 5.56 -8.58 10.88
CA TRP A 131 5.00 -9.39 9.79
C TRP A 131 4.28 -10.63 10.31
N GLU A 132 4.88 -11.36 11.26
CA GLU A 132 4.28 -12.54 11.90
C GLU A 132 2.95 -12.20 12.58
N GLY A 133 2.88 -11.02 13.21
CA GLY A 133 1.66 -10.50 13.83
C GLY A 133 0.47 -10.34 12.87
N LEU A 134 0.69 -10.32 11.55
CA LEU A 134 -0.36 -10.22 10.54
C LEU A 134 -0.93 -11.58 10.10
N ILE A 135 -0.26 -12.70 10.39
CA ILE A 135 -0.70 -14.05 9.99
C ILE A 135 -2.13 -14.38 10.45
N PRO A 136 -2.55 -14.09 11.70
CA PRO A 136 -3.91 -14.38 12.14
C PRO A 136 -5.00 -13.63 11.34
N LEU A 137 -4.63 -12.56 10.63
CA LEU A 137 -5.54 -11.83 9.74
C LEU A 137 -5.67 -12.48 8.36
N ILE A 138 -4.72 -13.33 7.98
CA ILE A 138 -4.63 -13.94 6.65
C ILE A 138 -5.23 -15.34 6.64
N GLU A 139 -4.98 -16.14 7.68
CA GLU A 139 -5.41 -17.55 7.72
C GLU A 139 -6.89 -17.76 7.37
N PRO A 140 -7.85 -16.95 7.86
CA PRO A 140 -9.26 -17.12 7.52
C PRO A 140 -9.59 -16.82 6.05
N HIS A 141 -8.72 -16.09 5.34
CA HIS A 141 -8.95 -15.53 4.00
C HIS A 141 -8.01 -16.10 2.92
N ILE A 142 -7.11 -17.02 3.28
CA ILE A 142 -6.07 -17.58 2.38
C ILE A 142 -6.66 -18.23 1.10
N GLY A 143 -7.91 -18.68 1.16
CA GLY A 143 -8.62 -19.36 0.07
C GLY A 143 -9.80 -18.58 -0.53
N ASP A 144 -9.95 -17.29 -0.22
CA ASP A 144 -11.09 -16.49 -0.66
C ASP A 144 -11.01 -16.10 -2.15
N GLN A 145 -9.86 -15.57 -2.59
CA GLN A 145 -9.62 -15.03 -3.94
C GLN A 145 -10.75 -14.11 -4.47
N ILE A 146 -11.33 -13.29 -3.58
CA ILE A 146 -12.48 -12.42 -3.90
C ILE A 146 -12.03 -11.12 -4.58
N ILE A 147 -10.88 -10.54 -4.19
CA ILE A 147 -10.38 -9.26 -4.70
C ILE A 147 -8.86 -9.32 -4.85
N ALA A 148 -8.36 -9.16 -6.08
CA ALA A 148 -6.93 -9.16 -6.42
C ALA A 148 -6.08 -8.19 -5.58
N PHE A 149 -6.66 -7.04 -5.24
CA PHE A 149 -6.04 -6.04 -4.36
C PHE A 149 -5.72 -6.62 -2.97
N ASN A 150 -6.62 -7.42 -2.40
CA ASN A 150 -6.41 -8.04 -1.09
C ASN A 150 -5.38 -9.16 -1.19
N ASP A 151 -5.46 -9.99 -2.23
CA ASP A 151 -4.47 -11.04 -2.49
C ASP A 151 -3.05 -10.44 -2.64
N ALA A 152 -2.91 -9.28 -3.28
CA ALA A 152 -1.61 -8.61 -3.38
C ALA A 152 -1.05 -8.17 -2.02
N HIS A 153 -1.91 -7.73 -1.08
CA HIS A 153 -1.48 -7.38 0.29
C HIS A 153 -1.16 -8.64 1.13
N ILE A 154 -1.91 -9.73 0.94
CA ILE A 154 -1.56 -11.04 1.51
C ILE A 154 -0.18 -11.48 1.01
N ALA A 155 0.08 -11.35 -0.29
CA ALA A 155 1.38 -11.68 -0.87
C ALA A 155 2.53 -10.85 -0.28
N MET A 156 2.31 -9.56 0.03
CA MET A 156 3.31 -8.72 0.72
C MET A 156 3.72 -9.32 2.06
N VAL A 157 2.75 -9.77 2.86
CA VAL A 157 3.04 -10.37 4.18
C VAL A 157 3.69 -11.73 4.04
N LEU A 158 3.09 -12.64 3.27
CA LEU A 158 3.53 -14.03 3.23
C LEU A 158 4.93 -14.17 2.65
N SER A 159 5.29 -13.36 1.66
CA SER A 159 6.64 -13.38 1.08
C SER A 159 7.74 -12.82 2.00
N LYS A 160 7.39 -12.16 3.11
CA LYS A 160 8.34 -11.73 4.15
C LYS A 160 8.65 -12.82 5.18
N LEU A 161 7.77 -13.81 5.27
CA LEU A 161 7.83 -14.89 6.25
C LEU A 161 8.21 -16.23 5.62
N ASP A 162 8.42 -16.23 4.30
CA ASP A 162 8.78 -17.40 3.52
C ASP A 162 10.27 -17.72 3.72
N ASP A 163 10.56 -18.55 4.73
CA ASP A 163 11.92 -19.04 5.00
C ASP A 163 12.37 -20.11 3.99
N ASP A 164 11.45 -20.73 3.26
CA ASP A 164 11.73 -21.88 2.41
C ASP A 164 10.83 -21.88 1.16
N ILE A 165 11.38 -21.28 0.09
CA ILE A 165 10.73 -20.90 -1.16
C ILE A 165 10.09 -22.07 -1.91
N ASP A 166 10.50 -23.30 -1.60
CA ASP A 166 10.18 -24.51 -2.36
C ASP A 166 9.52 -25.62 -1.53
N GLY A 167 9.13 -25.35 -0.27
CA GLY A 167 8.43 -26.31 0.57
C GLY A 167 6.92 -26.30 0.29
N GLU A 168 6.35 -27.41 -0.16
CA GLU A 168 4.91 -27.61 -0.44
C GLU A 168 3.97 -27.44 0.79
N GLY A 169 4.38 -26.73 1.85
CA GLY A 169 3.66 -26.62 3.13
C GLY A 169 3.59 -25.24 3.78
N ASN A 170 4.19 -24.18 3.22
CA ASN A 170 4.08 -22.84 3.80
C ASN A 170 2.88 -22.04 3.24
N LEU A 171 2.44 -21.02 3.98
CA LEU A 171 1.25 -20.21 3.64
C LEU A 171 1.42 -19.45 2.31
N GLY A 172 2.63 -18.99 1.98
CA GLY A 172 2.91 -18.30 0.72
C GLY A 172 2.70 -19.19 -0.50
N TYR A 173 3.20 -20.43 -0.44
CA TYR A 173 2.94 -21.44 -1.47
C TYR A 173 1.44 -21.76 -1.60
N LEU A 174 0.75 -21.95 -0.47
CA LEU A 174 -0.69 -22.21 -0.47
C LEU A 174 -1.49 -21.07 -1.11
N HIS A 175 -1.15 -19.81 -0.77
CA HIS A 175 -1.79 -18.63 -1.35
C HIS A 175 -1.56 -18.54 -2.87
N ALA A 176 -0.32 -18.72 -3.33
CA ALA A 176 -0.01 -18.74 -4.76
C ALA A 176 -0.76 -19.87 -5.50
N LYS A 177 -0.82 -21.08 -4.91
CA LYS A 177 -1.57 -22.21 -5.46
C LYS A 177 -3.07 -21.93 -5.55
N ASN A 178 -3.65 -21.31 -4.52
CA ASN A 178 -5.06 -20.93 -4.52
C ASN A 178 -5.38 -19.90 -5.61
N ILE A 179 -4.49 -18.91 -5.80
CA ILE A 179 -4.58 -17.96 -6.93
C ILE A 179 -4.56 -18.70 -8.27
N SER A 180 -3.57 -19.57 -8.51
CA SER A 180 -3.46 -20.27 -9.80
C SER A 180 -4.67 -21.19 -10.06
N ASN A 181 -5.21 -21.84 -9.03
CA ASN A 181 -6.45 -22.62 -9.14
C ASN A 181 -7.64 -21.72 -9.50
N PHE A 182 -7.79 -20.58 -8.84
CA PHE A 182 -8.88 -19.63 -9.11
C PHE A 182 -8.82 -19.07 -10.54
N VAL A 183 -7.61 -18.73 -11.01
CA VAL A 183 -7.33 -18.27 -12.38
C VAL A 183 -7.62 -19.37 -13.41
N GLY A 184 -7.25 -20.62 -13.11
CA GLY A 184 -7.41 -21.77 -14.00
C GLY A 184 -8.85 -22.29 -14.12
N ASP A 185 -9.69 -22.04 -13.12
CA ASP A 185 -11.10 -22.46 -13.14
C ASP A 185 -11.95 -21.54 -14.03
N LYS A 186 -12.35 -22.07 -15.18
CA LYS A 186 -13.19 -21.38 -16.16
C LYS A 186 -14.60 -21.06 -15.66
N GLN A 187 -15.04 -21.63 -14.54
CA GLN A 187 -16.33 -21.28 -13.92
C GLN A 187 -16.27 -19.92 -13.21
N ASN A 188 -15.08 -19.44 -12.85
CA ASN A 188 -14.89 -18.11 -12.28
C ASN A 188 -15.00 -17.06 -13.39
N ILE A 189 -16.16 -16.40 -13.51
CA ILE A 189 -16.48 -15.49 -14.62
C ILE A 189 -16.69 -14.02 -14.21
N GLY A 190 -16.59 -13.69 -12.91
CA GLY A 190 -16.78 -12.34 -12.40
C GLY A 190 -15.63 -11.37 -12.73
N GLU A 191 -15.85 -10.07 -12.51
CA GLU A 191 -14.84 -9.02 -12.76
C GLU A 191 -13.50 -9.32 -12.07
N ASN A 192 -13.53 -9.79 -10.81
CA ASN A 192 -12.29 -10.17 -10.13
C ASN A 192 -11.57 -11.33 -10.81
N ALA A 193 -12.28 -12.31 -11.36
CA ALA A 193 -11.66 -13.40 -12.10
C ALA A 193 -10.98 -12.91 -13.39
N ILE A 194 -11.55 -11.91 -14.04
CA ILE A 194 -10.93 -11.22 -15.18
C ILE A 194 -9.66 -10.49 -14.72
N ILE A 195 -9.75 -9.67 -13.67
CA ILE A 195 -8.61 -8.93 -13.11
C ILE A 195 -7.48 -9.88 -12.69
N MET A 196 -7.80 -10.95 -11.97
CA MET A 196 -6.83 -11.96 -11.51
C MET A 196 -6.12 -12.62 -12.68
N ARG A 197 -6.86 -13.03 -13.72
CA ARG A 197 -6.32 -13.64 -14.95
C ARG A 197 -5.49 -12.66 -15.79
N ASP A 198 -5.96 -11.42 -15.93
CA ASP A 198 -5.31 -10.40 -16.76
C ASP A 198 -3.97 -9.98 -16.16
N PHE A 199 -3.92 -9.76 -14.83
CA PHE A 199 -2.70 -9.24 -14.18
C PHE A 199 -2.58 -9.51 -12.67
N GLY A 200 -3.64 -9.90 -11.95
CA GLY A 200 -3.60 -10.05 -10.49
C GLY A 200 -2.67 -11.15 -10.00
N GLU A 201 -2.62 -12.30 -10.68
CA GLU A 201 -1.65 -13.37 -10.37
C GLU A 201 -0.21 -12.89 -10.56
N LYS A 202 0.06 -12.20 -11.68
CA LYS A 202 1.37 -11.61 -11.97
C LYS A 202 1.75 -10.53 -10.95
N LEU A 203 0.80 -9.72 -10.49
CA LEU A 203 1.05 -8.74 -9.44
C LEU A 203 1.52 -9.42 -8.14
N CYS A 204 0.80 -10.44 -7.68
CA CYS A 204 1.15 -11.18 -6.47
C CYS A 204 2.52 -11.86 -6.60
N SER A 205 2.79 -12.52 -7.73
CA SER A 205 4.08 -13.18 -7.96
C SER A 205 5.24 -12.17 -8.04
N SER A 206 5.02 -10.98 -8.59
CA SER A 206 6.05 -9.93 -8.68
C SER A 206 6.43 -9.37 -7.31
N ILE A 207 5.48 -9.25 -6.38
CA ILE A 207 5.77 -8.85 -5.00
C ILE A 207 6.67 -9.90 -4.32
N ASN A 208 6.38 -11.19 -4.52
CA ASN A 208 7.23 -12.27 -4.03
C ASN A 208 8.63 -12.26 -4.69
N LEU A 209 8.73 -11.99 -6.00
CA LEU A 209 10.03 -11.82 -6.68
C LEU A 209 10.82 -10.66 -6.09
N PHE A 210 10.17 -9.51 -5.82
CA PHE A 210 10.80 -8.35 -5.21
C PHE A 210 11.39 -8.69 -3.84
N ASN A 211 10.61 -9.36 -2.99
CA ASN A 211 11.06 -9.72 -1.64
C ASN A 211 12.15 -10.80 -1.64
N LYS A 212 12.27 -11.58 -2.72
CA LYS A 212 13.36 -12.53 -2.98
C LYS A 212 14.56 -11.88 -3.68
N GLU A 213 14.60 -10.55 -3.72
CA GLU A 213 15.64 -9.73 -4.36
C GLU A 213 15.82 -10.02 -5.86
N LYS A 214 14.84 -10.64 -6.52
CA LYS A 214 14.81 -10.86 -7.96
C LYS A 214 14.27 -9.62 -8.66
N TYR A 215 14.93 -8.49 -8.42
CA TYR A 215 14.45 -7.16 -8.78
C TYR A 215 14.25 -6.95 -10.28
N ASP A 216 15.13 -7.49 -11.12
CA ASP A 216 14.99 -7.36 -12.58
C ASP A 216 13.71 -8.01 -13.10
N GLN A 217 13.40 -9.22 -12.61
CA GLN A 217 12.19 -9.94 -13.00
C GLN A 217 10.93 -9.28 -12.42
N ALA A 218 10.99 -8.88 -11.15
CA ALA A 218 9.90 -8.13 -10.52
C ALA A 218 9.61 -6.82 -11.28
N PHE A 219 10.65 -6.10 -11.70
CA PHE A 219 10.52 -4.89 -12.49
C PHE A 219 9.86 -5.17 -13.84
N ASP A 220 10.36 -6.15 -14.60
CA ASP A 220 9.82 -6.45 -15.94
C ASP A 220 8.34 -6.85 -15.86
N ASP A 221 7.97 -7.67 -14.87
CA ASP A 221 6.58 -8.07 -14.67
C ASP A 221 5.69 -6.90 -14.23
N LEU A 222 6.06 -6.15 -13.19
CA LEU A 222 5.30 -4.98 -12.74
C LEU A 222 5.18 -3.91 -13.84
N TYR A 223 6.26 -3.66 -14.59
CA TYR A 223 6.27 -2.67 -15.66
C TYR A 223 5.31 -3.06 -16.79
N SER A 224 5.21 -4.36 -17.09
CA SER A 224 4.29 -4.89 -18.10
C SER A 224 2.81 -4.68 -17.75
N ILE A 225 2.47 -4.59 -16.47
CA ILE A 225 1.09 -4.45 -15.97
C ILE A 225 0.78 -3.08 -15.36
N LYS A 226 1.73 -2.15 -15.29
CA LYS A 226 1.57 -0.86 -14.58
C LYS A 226 0.34 -0.06 -14.99
N SER A 227 -0.05 -0.11 -16.27
CA SER A 227 -1.24 0.59 -16.78
C SER A 227 -2.56 -0.02 -16.31
N GLN A 228 -2.54 -1.24 -15.79
CA GLN A 228 -3.69 -1.96 -15.27
C GLN A 228 -3.95 -1.66 -13.78
N PHE A 229 -3.00 -1.04 -13.06
CA PHE A 229 -3.17 -0.76 -11.62
C PHE A 229 -4.43 0.05 -11.31
N SER A 230 -4.88 0.93 -12.21
CA SER A 230 -6.13 1.68 -12.05
C SER A 230 -7.38 0.80 -11.96
N ARG A 231 -7.36 -0.42 -12.52
CA ARG A 231 -8.45 -1.39 -12.46
C ARG A 231 -8.53 -2.14 -11.13
N LEU A 232 -7.50 -2.05 -10.27
CA LEU A 232 -7.58 -2.60 -8.93
C LEU A 232 -8.56 -1.79 -8.08
N SER A 233 -9.18 -2.49 -7.13
CA SER A 233 -9.86 -1.86 -6.00
C SER A 233 -8.87 -1.06 -5.13
N GLY A 234 -9.39 -0.39 -4.10
CA GLY A 234 -8.61 0.51 -3.26
C GLY A 234 -8.44 1.90 -3.88
N SER A 235 -8.12 2.85 -3.02
CA SER A 235 -7.92 4.26 -3.37
C SER A 235 -6.63 4.51 -4.15
N HIS A 236 -6.47 5.70 -4.74
CA HIS A 236 -5.21 6.05 -5.42
C HIS A 236 -4.00 5.97 -4.48
N ALA A 237 -4.15 6.47 -3.25
CA ALA A 237 -3.10 6.43 -2.22
C ALA A 237 -2.72 4.98 -1.86
N GLN A 238 -3.72 4.10 -1.71
CA GLN A 238 -3.47 2.68 -1.42
C GLN A 238 -2.71 1.98 -2.55
N LYS A 239 -3.11 2.20 -3.80
CA LYS A 239 -2.49 1.58 -4.99
C LYS A 239 -1.08 2.08 -5.29
N ASP A 240 -0.69 3.24 -4.76
CA ASP A 240 0.65 3.80 -4.96
C ASP A 240 1.78 2.85 -4.52
N ILE A 241 1.54 1.96 -3.55
CA ILE A 241 2.53 0.98 -3.10
C ILE A 241 3.04 0.07 -4.23
N PHE A 242 2.18 -0.30 -5.18
CA PHE A 242 2.60 -1.12 -6.33
C PHE A 242 3.50 -0.35 -7.29
N THR A 243 3.27 0.97 -7.41
CA THR A 243 4.16 1.86 -8.16
C THR A 243 5.50 2.01 -7.44
N GLN A 244 5.51 2.08 -6.11
CA GLN A 244 6.75 2.12 -5.34
C GLN A 244 7.56 0.82 -5.45
N PHE A 245 6.92 -0.35 -5.39
CA PHE A 245 7.59 -1.63 -5.67
C PHE A 245 8.21 -1.63 -7.07
N LEU A 246 7.46 -1.18 -8.09
CA LEU A 246 7.96 -1.09 -9.47
C LEU A 246 9.19 -0.16 -9.56
N VAL A 247 9.11 1.05 -9.00
CA VAL A 247 10.23 2.00 -9.02
C VAL A 247 11.44 1.42 -8.31
N CYS A 248 11.28 0.94 -7.07
CA CYS A 248 12.39 0.39 -6.29
C CYS A 248 13.03 -0.83 -6.99
N ALA A 249 12.24 -1.71 -7.62
CA ALA A 249 12.75 -2.86 -8.35
C ALA A 249 13.68 -2.41 -9.48
N GLY A 250 13.23 -1.41 -10.25
CA GLY A 250 14.02 -0.87 -11.34
C GLY A 250 15.22 -0.05 -10.89
N LEU A 251 15.19 0.59 -9.72
CA LEU A 251 16.35 1.29 -9.14
C LEU A 251 17.42 0.34 -8.57
N HIS A 252 17.03 -0.86 -8.11
CA HIS A 252 17.96 -1.91 -7.71
C HIS A 252 18.63 -2.63 -8.89
N SER A 253 18.07 -2.52 -10.10
CA SER A 253 18.60 -3.15 -11.30
C SER A 253 20.01 -2.65 -11.64
N GLN A 254 20.85 -3.54 -12.16
CA GLN A 254 22.14 -3.18 -12.77
C GLN A 254 22.00 -2.78 -14.26
N ASP A 255 20.79 -2.93 -14.83
CA ASP A 255 20.47 -2.55 -16.19
C ASP A 255 20.05 -1.07 -16.26
N LYS A 256 20.86 -0.26 -16.96
CA LYS A 256 20.62 1.18 -17.11
C LYS A 256 19.29 1.51 -17.79
N GLU A 257 18.79 0.66 -18.68
CA GLU A 257 17.49 0.88 -19.33
C GLU A 257 16.33 0.65 -18.34
N ARG A 258 16.47 -0.33 -17.43
CA ARG A 258 15.48 -0.51 -16.33
C ARG A 258 15.52 0.66 -15.36
N ASN A 259 16.71 1.13 -14.96
CA ASN A 259 16.83 2.30 -14.10
C ASN A 259 16.16 3.53 -14.74
N LYS A 260 16.43 3.79 -16.02
CA LYS A 260 15.85 4.92 -16.76
C LYS A 260 14.32 4.84 -16.80
N LYS A 261 13.76 3.66 -17.08
CA LYS A 261 12.31 3.45 -17.05
C LYS A 261 11.72 3.65 -15.65
N ALA A 262 12.39 3.19 -14.59
CA ALA A 262 11.97 3.40 -13.21
C ALA A 262 11.94 4.89 -12.83
N LEU A 263 12.97 5.65 -13.23
CA LEU A 263 13.02 7.10 -13.03
C LEU A 263 11.89 7.82 -13.79
N ASN A 264 11.56 7.38 -15.00
CA ASN A 264 10.40 7.92 -15.73
C ASN A 264 9.08 7.64 -14.99
N VAL A 265 8.88 6.43 -14.48
CA VAL A 265 7.70 6.08 -13.67
C VAL A 265 7.65 6.93 -12.39
N LEU A 266 8.79 7.17 -11.74
CA LEU A 266 8.89 8.04 -10.58
C LEU A 266 8.53 9.50 -10.92
N GLN A 267 8.94 9.99 -12.09
CA GLN A 267 8.56 11.30 -12.59
C GLN A 267 7.05 11.39 -12.89
N GLU A 268 6.45 10.36 -13.48
CA GLU A 268 5.00 10.26 -13.69
C GLU A 268 4.24 10.31 -12.36
N ARG A 269 4.74 9.62 -11.34
CA ARG A 269 4.22 9.69 -9.97
C ARG A 269 4.33 11.12 -9.41
N GLY A 270 5.50 11.76 -9.54
CA GLY A 270 5.74 13.13 -9.08
C GLY A 270 4.89 14.19 -9.79
N ALA A 271 4.43 13.93 -11.02
CA ALA A 271 3.48 14.80 -11.70
C ALA A 271 2.08 14.80 -11.05
N LYS A 272 1.71 13.69 -10.40
CA LYS A 272 0.45 13.53 -9.65
C LYS A 272 0.58 14.00 -8.21
N MET A 273 1.71 13.68 -7.58
CA MET A 273 2.07 14.04 -6.20
C MET A 273 3.24 15.03 -6.24
N LYS A 274 2.94 16.29 -6.55
CA LYS A 274 3.95 17.34 -6.72
C LYS A 274 4.69 17.56 -5.41
N ASP A 275 6.00 17.79 -5.49
CA ASP A 275 6.85 18.04 -4.31
C ASP A 275 6.92 16.88 -3.31
N SER A 276 6.62 15.65 -3.75
CA SER A 276 6.82 14.44 -2.95
C SER A 276 8.29 14.30 -2.52
N ALA A 277 8.52 14.47 -1.23
CA ALA A 277 9.81 14.27 -0.58
C ALA A 277 10.30 12.81 -0.69
N LEU A 278 9.40 11.82 -0.73
CA LEU A 278 9.76 10.43 -1.02
C LEU A 278 10.41 10.30 -2.39
N ALA A 279 9.85 10.93 -3.42
CA ALA A 279 10.42 10.87 -4.77
C ALA A 279 11.82 11.49 -4.83
N LEU A 280 12.01 12.64 -4.17
CA LEU A 280 13.31 13.29 -4.06
C LEU A 280 14.34 12.41 -3.34
N ARG A 281 13.94 11.74 -2.24
CA ARG A 281 14.81 10.79 -1.53
C ARG A 281 15.19 9.60 -2.39
N LEU A 282 14.27 9.02 -3.16
CA LEU A 282 14.56 7.90 -4.05
C LEU A 282 15.56 8.27 -5.15
N VAL A 283 15.38 9.43 -5.80
CA VAL A 283 16.34 9.95 -6.80
C VAL A 283 17.71 10.15 -6.18
N LYS A 284 17.78 10.84 -5.04
CA LYS A 284 19.03 11.08 -4.33
C LYS A 284 19.74 9.76 -3.96
N ARG A 285 19.01 8.79 -3.39
CA ARG A 285 19.56 7.47 -3.05
C ARG A 285 20.12 6.73 -4.28
N TYR A 286 19.46 6.86 -5.43
CA TYR A 286 19.96 6.27 -6.68
C TYR A 286 21.24 6.96 -7.17
N GLU A 287 21.28 8.29 -7.16
CA GLU A 287 22.45 9.08 -7.56
C GLU A 287 23.67 8.81 -6.65
N GLU A 288 23.43 8.56 -5.36
CA GLU A 288 24.45 8.20 -4.37
C GLU A 288 24.89 6.72 -4.46
N GLY A 289 24.29 5.92 -5.35
CA GLY A 289 24.65 4.51 -5.54
C GLY A 289 24.17 3.58 -4.40
N LEU A 290 23.29 4.07 -3.53
CA LEU A 290 22.87 3.34 -2.34
C LEU A 290 22.04 2.09 -2.70
N PHE A 291 21.40 2.03 -3.88
CA PHE A 291 20.65 0.87 -4.36
C PHE A 291 21.50 -0.34 -4.77
N SER A 292 22.80 -0.15 -5.00
CA SER A 292 23.74 -1.25 -5.27
C SER A 292 24.49 -1.75 -4.04
N GLU A 293 24.36 -1.06 -2.90
CA GLU A 293 24.91 -1.51 -1.61
C GLU A 293 24.00 -2.60 -1.02
N ARG A 294 24.57 -3.78 -0.79
CA ARG A 294 23.93 -4.92 -0.13
C ARG A 294 24.09 -4.83 1.38
#